data_AF-A0A2W4VLT5-F1
#
_entry.id   AF-A0A2W4VLT5-F1
#
_cell.length_a   1.000
_cell.length_b   1.000
_cell.length_c   1.000
_cell.angle_alpha   90.00
_cell.angle_beta   90.00
_cell.angle_gamma   90.00
#
_symmetry.space_group_name_H-M   'P 1'
#
loop_
_entity.id
_entity.type
_entity.pdbx_description
1 polymer ?
#
loop_
_entity_poly.entity_id
_entity_poly.type
_entity_poly.pdbx_seq_one_letter_code
_entity_poly.pdbx_strand_id
1 'polypeptide(L)' 'MQYSNGMITGEFFVGWGTLSLINAGLAQAKGRGGLNWWLLSLLLGPVATLLIVAMDPLVRKGA' A
#
# COMPACT_ATOMS: atom_id res chain seq x y z
N MET A 1 -1.71 -6.42 -36.76
CA MET A 1 -2.27 -5.53 -35.71
C MET A 1 -1.41 -5.71 -34.47
N GLN A 2 -0.57 -4.73 -34.16
CA GLN A 2 0.40 -4.82 -33.07
C GLN A 2 -0.30 -4.35 -31.79
N TYR A 3 -0.69 -5.27 -30.92
CA TYR A 3 -1.17 -4.91 -29.59
C TYR A 3 0.02 -4.37 -28.80
N SER A 4 0.03 -3.07 -28.56
CA SER A 4 1.11 -2.37 -27.87
C SER A 4 1.20 -2.84 -26.42
N ASN A 5 2.21 -3.67 -26.14
CA ASN A 5 2.61 -4.09 -24.79
C ASN A 5 2.99 -2.91 -23.86
N GLY A 6 3.04 -1.68 -24.37
CA GLY A 6 3.37 -0.48 -23.61
C GLY A 6 2.29 0.01 -22.64
N MET A 7 1.02 -0.37 -22.82
CA MET A 7 -0.04 -0.01 -21.85
C MET A 7 0.10 -0.78 -20.53
N ILE A 8 0.46 -2.07 -20.60
CA ILE A 8 0.62 -2.97 -19.44
C ILE A 8 1.62 -2.40 -18.42
N THR A 9 2.73 -1.83 -18.90
CA THR A 9 3.81 -1.35 -18.02
C THR A 9 3.50 -0.05 -17.31
N GLY A 10 2.81 0.89 -17.98
CA GLY A 10 2.44 2.18 -17.40
C GLY A 10 1.33 2.06 -16.36
N GLU A 11 0.28 1.30 -16.68
CA GLU A 11 -0.82 1.03 -15.75
C GLU A 11 -0.35 0.25 -14.53
N PHE A 12 0.59 -0.68 -14.69
CA PHE A 12 1.17 -1.41 -13.56
C PHE A 12 1.86 -0.47 -12.57
N PHE A 13 2.66 0.50 -13.05
CA PHE A 13 3.35 1.46 -12.17
C PHE A 13 2.36 2.38 -11.43
N VAL A 14 1.36 2.91 -12.14
CA VAL A 14 0.31 3.76 -11.55
C VAL A 14 -0.54 2.96 -10.56
N GLY A 15 -0.92 1.74 -10.90
CA GLY A 15 -1.64 0.82 -10.02
C GLY A 15 -0.85 0.49 -8.76
N TRP A 16 0.45 0.25 -8.89
CA TRP A 16 1.34 -0.03 -7.76
C TRP A 16 1.51 1.18 -6.83
N GLY A 17 1.71 2.38 -7.39
CA GLY A 17 1.78 3.62 -6.61
C GLY A 17 0.45 3.98 -5.93
N THR A 18 -0.68 3.68 -6.58
CA THR A 18 -2.00 3.86 -5.99
C THR A 18 -2.23 2.89 -4.84
N LEU A 19 -1.90 1.61 -5.03
CA LEU A 19 -1.98 0.59 -3.99
C LEU A 19 -1.11 0.94 -2.77
N SER A 20 0.10 1.47 -2.98
CA SER A 20 0.97 1.87 -1.87
C SER A 20 0.37 2.99 -1.02
N LEU A 21 -0.32 3.95 -1.64
CA LEU A 21 -1.05 5.01 -0.94
C LEU A 21 -2.27 4.47 -0.19
N ILE A 22 -3.03 3.54 -0.78
CA ILE A 22 -4.15 2.88 -0.10
C ILE A 22 -3.67 2.14 1.16
N ASN A 23 -2.57 1.39 1.05
CA ASN A 23 -1.96 0.71 2.20
C ASN A 23 -1.51 1.71 3.29
N ALA A 24 -0.97 2.86 2.90
CA ALA A 24 -0.64 3.93 3.84
C ALA A 24 -1.87 4.45 4.61
N GLY A 25 -3.01 4.59 3.93
CA GLY A 25 -4.29 4.96 4.54
C GLY A 25 -4.83 3.88 5.48
N LEU A 26 -4.79 2.61 5.07
CA LEU A 26 -5.18 1.46 5.90
C LEU A 26 -4.34 1.38 7.19
N ALA A 27 -3.03 1.61 7.08
CA ALA A 27 -2.15 1.65 8.24
C ALA A 27 -2.50 2.81 9.20
N GLN A 28 -2.80 3.99 8.67
CA GLN A 28 -3.24 5.15 9.48
C GLN A 28 -4.55 4.89 10.21
N ALA A 29 -5.51 4.26 9.55
CA ALA A 29 -6.79 3.86 10.17
C ALA A 29 -6.58 2.90 11.36
N LYS A 30 -5.46 2.17 11.39
CA LYS A 30 -5.04 1.29 12.49
C LYS A 30 -4.07 1.96 13.47
N GLY A 31 -3.94 3.29 13.46
CA GLY A 31 -3.06 4.02 14.39
C GLY A 31 -1.56 3.87 14.11
N ARG A 32 -1.17 3.37 12.93
CA ARG A 32 0.22 3.22 12.49
C ARG A 32 0.65 4.43 11.66
N GLY A 33 1.96 4.66 11.56
CA GLY A 33 2.52 5.76 10.76
C GLY A 33 2.33 5.53 9.27
N GLY A 34 1.46 6.31 8.62
CA GLY A 34 1.13 6.15 7.19
C GLY A 34 2.31 6.26 6.24
N LEU A 35 3.20 7.25 6.45
CA LEU A 35 4.36 7.45 5.58
C LEU A 35 5.32 6.25 5.59
N ASN A 36 5.54 5.65 6.76
CA ASN A 36 6.39 4.46 6.89
C ASN A 36 5.78 3.29 6.11
N TRP A 37 4.46 3.10 6.22
CA TRP A 37 3.75 2.05 5.50
C TRP A 37 3.61 2.33 4.01
N TRP A 38 3.58 3.60 3.58
CA TRP A 38 3.65 3.99 2.17
C TRP A 38 4.98 3.55 1.56
N LEU A 39 6.11 3.96 2.16
CA LEU A 39 7.45 3.60 1.69
C LEU A 39 7.65 2.09 1.67
N LEU A 40 7.19 1.38 2.72
CA LEU A 40 7.25 -0.07 2.77
C LEU A 40 6.40 -0.70 1.64
N SER A 41 5.22 -0.15 1.36
CA SER A 41 4.33 -0.66 0.30
C SER A 41 4.85 -0.40 -1.11
N LEU A 42 5.71 0.60 -1.33
CA LEU A 42 6.40 0.75 -2.63
C LEU A 42 7.28 -0.46 -2.95
N LEU A 43 7.82 -1.14 -1.93
CA LEU A 43 8.64 -2.35 -2.10
C LEU A 43 7.80 -3.64 -2.04
N LEU A 44 6.84 -3.71 -1.13
CA LEU A 44 6.09 -4.93 -0.83
C LEU A 44 4.75 -5.06 -1.57
N GLY A 45 4.19 -3.94 -2.04
CA GLY A 45 2.91 -3.89 -2.74
C GLY A 45 1.78 -4.59 -1.97
N PRO A 46 1.08 -5.57 -2.59
CA PRO A 46 -0.01 -6.30 -1.94
C PRO A 46 0.38 -7.04 -0.64
N VAL A 47 1.65 -7.41 -0.48
CA VAL A 47 2.12 -8.08 0.75
C VAL A 47 1.99 -7.14 1.96
N ALA A 48 2.22 -5.84 1.77
CA ALA A 48 1.98 -4.87 2.84
C ALA A 48 0.49 -4.80 3.23
N THR A 49 -0.43 -5.00 2.28
CA THR A 49 -1.87 -5.06 2.57
C THR A 49 -2.18 -6.21 3.51
N LEU A 50 -1.65 -7.41 3.24
CA LEU A 50 -1.85 -8.58 4.10
C LEU A 50 -1.31 -8.35 5.52
N LEU A 51 -0.12 -7.75 5.64
CA LEU A 51 0.47 -7.41 6.93
C LEU A 51 -0.43 -6.42 7.69
N ILE A 52 -0.85 -5.33 7.05
CA ILE A 52 -1.69 -4.31 7.69
C ILE A 52 -3.02 -4.90 8.15
N VAL A 53 -3.69 -5.72 7.31
CA VAL A 53 -5.00 -6.30 7.62
C VAL A 53 -4.91 -7.32 8.75
N ALA A 54 -3.89 -8.18 8.75
CA ALA A 54 -3.71 -9.21 9.77
C ALA A 54 -3.31 -8.66 11.15
N MET A 55 -2.65 -7.50 11.20
CA MET A 55 -2.23 -6.89 12.47
C MET A 55 -3.39 -6.17 13.17
N ASP A 56 -3.47 -6.27 14.49
CA ASP A 56 -4.40 -5.46 15.28
C ASP A 56 -4.08 -3.95 15.19
N PRO A 57 -5.09 -3.08 15.37
CA PRO A 57 -4.87 -1.64 15.54
C PRO A 57 -3.91 -1.35 16.69
N LEU A 58 -3.03 -0.37 16.50
CA LEU A 58 -2.21 0.14 17.58
C LEU A 58 -3.09 0.95 18.53
N VAL A 59 -3.56 0.29 19.60
CA VAL A 59 -4.18 0.98 20.74
C VAL A 59 -3.09 1.83 21.41
N ARG A 60 -3.25 3.15 21.37
CA ARG A 60 -2.39 4.04 22.17
C ARG A 60 -2.71 3.81 23.65
N LYS A 61 -1.74 3.27 24.39
CA LYS A 61 -1.83 3.14 25.85
C LYS A 61 -1.79 4.56 26.43
N GLY A 62 -2.93 5.05 26.92
CA GLY A 62 -3.05 6.37 27.59
C GLY A 62 -4.01 7.38 26.97
N ALA A 63 -4.98 6.96 26.15
CA ALA A 63 -6.17 7.76 25.81
C ALA A 63 -7.33 7.43 26.76
#